data_AF-A0A924XQ49-F1
#
_entry.id   AF-A0A924XQ49-F1
#
_cell.length_a   1.000
_cell.length_b   1.000
_cell.length_c   1.000
_cell.angle_alpha   90.00
_cell.angle_beta   90.00
_cell.angle_gamma   90.00
#
_symmetry.space_group_name_H-M   'P 1'
#
loop_
_entity.id
_entity.type
_entity.pdbx_description
1 polymer ?
#
loop_
_entity_poly.entity_id
_entity_poly.type
_entity_poly.pdbx_seq_one_letter_code
_entity_poly.pdbx_strand_id
1 'polypeptide(L)'
;MLALLFALFFAALAAPAAAQDKDAGKEANETPAQAALDKFIVEMFAAHQGKSLCMLGTVPVPVVRSIVIEQLKSAGISGTASQQQVETALWTRFPCPFSPYRAELLPATAKDVEGVWLFPYESQPYRFGPSSPRQPSDPAKAIACEVVGYYPKGELRTGMVLGAKSACPFHKAADLSPARKRPQTVSWSLPAEGRMKVARSDGAEHVEEWDVFAVTRSFQALNMEIKAGDLIAYLRRDRDNDVNATIEFRHLQRLK
;
A
#
# COMPACT_ATOMS: atom_id res chain seq x y z
N MET A 1 -4.63 63.46 21.12
CA MET A 1 -6.01 63.69 20.60
C MET A 1 -6.22 62.61 19.54
N LEU A 2 -7.18 61.69 19.60
CA LEU A 2 -8.50 61.64 20.21
C LEU A 2 -8.79 60.17 20.55
N ALA A 3 -9.35 59.94 21.73
CA ALA A 3 -9.84 58.64 22.17
C ALA A 3 -11.16 58.28 21.47
N LEU A 4 -11.43 56.99 21.28
CA LEU A 4 -12.81 56.51 21.23
C LEU A 4 -12.91 55.11 21.83
N LEU A 5 -13.59 55.08 22.98
CA LEU A 5 -14.10 53.91 23.67
C LEU A 5 -15.20 53.26 22.83
N PHE A 6 -15.24 51.92 22.85
CA PHE A 6 -16.51 51.19 22.85
C PHE A 6 -16.43 50.11 23.91
N ALA A 7 -17.42 50.12 24.78
CA ALA A 7 -17.58 49.21 25.89
C ALA A 7 -18.94 48.49 25.77
N LEU A 8 -19.01 47.32 26.42
CA LEU A 8 -20.21 46.58 26.87
C LEU A 8 -20.94 45.78 25.77
N PHE A 9 -21.51 44.58 25.97
CA PHE A 9 -21.85 43.81 27.17
C PHE A 9 -22.21 42.34 26.77
N PHE A 10 -21.86 41.39 27.65
CA PHE A 10 -22.52 40.11 28.02
C PHE A 10 -23.16 39.17 26.97
N ALA A 11 -22.65 37.92 26.96
CA ALA A 11 -23.49 36.73 27.15
C ALA A 11 -22.64 35.57 27.71
N ALA A 12 -22.73 35.37 29.03
CA ALA A 12 -22.28 34.15 29.69
C ALA A 12 -23.33 33.07 29.44
N LEU A 13 -23.08 32.18 28.47
CA LEU A 13 -23.82 30.93 28.34
C LEU A 13 -23.13 29.87 29.20
N ALA A 14 -23.78 29.55 30.31
CA ALA A 14 -23.47 28.40 31.13
C ALA A 14 -23.55 27.12 30.27
N ALA A 15 -22.42 26.44 30.11
CA ALA A 15 -22.41 25.11 29.54
C ALA A 15 -22.96 24.12 30.59
N PRO A 16 -23.86 23.20 30.21
CA PRO A 16 -24.34 22.17 31.11
C PRO A 16 -23.21 21.18 31.42
N ALA A 17 -23.16 20.75 32.67
CA ALA A 17 -22.23 19.74 33.17
C ALA A 17 -22.28 18.48 32.29
N ALA A 18 -21.15 18.16 31.65
CA ALA A 18 -20.97 16.88 30.98
C ALA A 18 -20.98 15.78 32.04
N ALA A 19 -22.03 14.95 32.01
CA ALA A 19 -22.08 13.69 32.73
C ALA A 19 -20.86 12.86 32.32
N GLN A 20 -20.01 12.54 33.29
CA GLN A 20 -19.02 11.50 33.16
C GLN A 20 -19.75 10.16 33.12
N ASP A 21 -20.06 9.67 31.92
CA ASP A 21 -20.32 8.25 31.72
C ASP A 21 -19.03 7.48 32.04
N LYS A 22 -18.96 7.06 33.30
CA LYS A 22 -18.11 5.93 33.72
C LYS A 22 -18.71 4.67 33.14
N ASP A 23 -18.56 4.48 31.83
CA ASP A 23 -18.66 3.15 31.26
C ASP A 23 -17.36 2.44 31.60
N ALA A 24 -17.34 1.91 32.83
CA ALA A 24 -16.32 1.00 33.30
C ALA A 24 -16.30 -0.18 32.33
N GLY A 25 -15.30 -0.18 31.45
CA GLY A 25 -15.04 -1.26 30.52
C GLY A 25 -15.08 -2.57 31.26
N LYS A 26 -16.16 -3.32 31.05
CA LYS A 26 -16.17 -4.76 31.25
C LYS A 26 -15.03 -5.28 30.40
N GLU A 27 -13.91 -5.64 31.02
CA GLU A 27 -12.93 -6.54 30.43
C GLU A 27 -13.71 -7.79 30.04
N ALA A 28 -14.10 -7.87 28.76
CA ALA A 28 -14.73 -9.05 28.22
C ALA A 28 -13.70 -10.18 28.41
N ASN A 29 -14.05 -11.18 29.23
CA ASN A 29 -13.20 -12.34 29.49
C ASN A 29 -12.72 -12.90 28.15
N GLU A 30 -11.44 -12.67 27.86
CA GLU A 30 -10.80 -13.10 26.63
C GLU A 30 -10.70 -14.63 26.64
N THR A 31 -11.14 -15.26 25.56
CA THR A 31 -11.06 -16.73 25.45
C THR A 31 -9.61 -17.17 25.25
N PRO A 32 -9.22 -18.39 25.64
CA PRO A 32 -7.87 -18.90 25.38
C PRO A 32 -7.47 -18.86 23.89
N ALA A 33 -8.44 -19.05 22.98
CA ALA A 33 -8.21 -18.95 21.54
C ALA A 33 -7.93 -17.51 21.08
N GLN A 34 -8.63 -16.53 21.66
CA GLN A 34 -8.40 -15.11 21.41
C GLN A 34 -7.02 -14.67 21.90
N ALA A 35 -6.63 -15.08 23.11
CA ALA A 35 -5.31 -14.80 23.67
C ALA A 35 -4.17 -15.42 22.82
N ALA A 36 -4.37 -16.64 22.29
CA ALA A 36 -3.41 -17.28 21.40
C ALA A 36 -3.25 -16.53 20.07
N LEU A 37 -4.36 -16.07 19.46
CA LEU A 37 -4.33 -15.26 18.25
C LEU A 37 -3.67 -13.90 18.50
N ASP A 38 -3.96 -13.25 19.63
CA ASP A 38 -3.34 -11.96 19.98
C ASP A 38 -1.84 -12.09 20.17
N LYS A 39 -1.40 -13.15 20.86
CA LYS A 39 0.03 -13.47 20.98
C LYS A 39 0.66 -13.66 19.59
N PHE A 40 0.03 -14.44 18.71
CA PHE A 40 0.52 -14.66 17.35
C PHE A 40 0.62 -13.36 16.54
N ILE A 41 -0.39 -12.48 16.62
CA ILE A 41 -0.38 -11.17 15.98
C ILE A 41 0.81 -10.33 16.46
N VAL A 42 1.04 -10.28 17.77
CA VAL A 42 2.17 -9.54 18.36
C VAL A 42 3.50 -10.10 17.86
N GLU A 43 3.66 -11.43 17.84
CA GLU A 43 4.88 -12.09 17.33
C GLU A 43 5.13 -11.78 15.85
N MET A 44 4.08 -11.81 15.01
CA MET A 44 4.17 -11.46 13.60
C MET A 44 4.62 -10.02 13.37
N PHE A 45 4.03 -9.07 14.10
CA PHE A 45 4.48 -7.67 14.01
C PHE A 45 5.90 -7.50 14.58
N ALA A 46 6.27 -8.17 15.66
CA ALA A 46 7.65 -8.12 16.16
C ALA A 46 8.67 -8.62 15.12
N ALA A 47 8.34 -9.66 14.35
CA ALA A 47 9.23 -10.23 13.34
C ALA A 47 9.28 -9.41 12.04
N HIS A 48 8.13 -8.85 11.60
CA HIS A 48 7.94 -8.30 10.25
C HIS A 48 7.64 -6.79 10.20
N GLN A 49 7.50 -6.10 11.34
CA GLN A 49 7.25 -4.65 11.38
C GLN A 49 8.34 -3.91 10.61
N GLY A 50 7.93 -3.05 9.69
CA GLY A 50 8.81 -2.28 8.83
C GLY A 50 9.53 -3.11 7.76
N LYS A 51 9.34 -4.43 7.69
CA LYS A 51 9.90 -5.27 6.61
C LYS A 51 8.85 -5.54 5.54
N SER A 52 7.78 -6.22 5.93
CA SER A 52 6.64 -6.58 5.08
C SER A 52 5.29 -6.28 5.72
N LEU A 53 5.25 -6.06 7.05
CA LEU A 53 4.08 -5.57 7.77
C LEU A 53 4.31 -4.14 8.26
N CYS A 54 3.33 -3.27 8.08
CA CYS A 54 3.36 -1.91 8.59
C CYS A 54 2.03 -1.55 9.23
N MET A 55 2.10 -1.01 10.44
CA MET A 55 0.99 -0.42 11.16
C MET A 55 1.25 1.08 11.33
N LEU A 56 0.35 1.92 10.82
CA LEU A 56 0.45 3.36 11.02
C LEU A 56 -0.12 3.71 12.40
N GLY A 57 0.74 4.21 13.30
CA GLY A 57 0.36 4.54 14.67
C GLY A 57 0.18 3.31 15.57
N THR A 58 -0.42 3.53 16.74
CA THR A 58 -0.71 2.50 17.75
C THR A 58 -2.12 1.97 17.57
N VAL A 59 -2.29 0.87 16.83
CA VAL A 59 -3.57 0.14 16.76
C VAL A 59 -3.59 -0.95 17.84
N PRO A 60 -4.61 -0.99 18.72
CA PRO A 60 -4.71 -2.05 19.72
C PRO A 60 -4.81 -3.44 19.09
N VAL A 61 -4.16 -4.44 19.69
CA VAL A 61 -4.18 -5.83 19.21
C VAL A 61 -5.60 -6.38 19.03
N PRO A 62 -6.59 -6.10 19.91
CA PRO A 62 -7.96 -6.55 19.71
C PRO A 62 -8.61 -6.04 18.40
N VAL A 63 -8.21 -4.85 17.94
CA VAL A 63 -8.69 -4.26 16.68
C VAL A 63 -8.01 -4.94 15.49
N VAL A 64 -6.71 -5.23 15.58
CA VAL A 64 -6.00 -6.00 14.55
C VAL A 64 -6.62 -7.39 14.42
N ARG A 65 -6.92 -8.06 15.54
CA ARG A 65 -7.61 -9.35 15.58
C ARG A 65 -8.97 -9.30 14.87
N SER A 66 -9.80 -8.30 15.14
CA SER A 66 -11.13 -8.22 14.52
C SER A 66 -11.01 -8.07 13.00
N ILE A 67 -10.06 -7.25 12.53
CA ILE A 67 -9.76 -7.07 11.11
C ILE A 67 -9.28 -8.38 10.45
N VAL A 68 -8.42 -9.14 11.13
CA VAL A 68 -7.95 -10.44 10.65
C VAL A 68 -9.11 -11.43 10.54
N ILE A 69 -9.97 -11.51 11.56
CA ILE A 69 -11.15 -12.39 11.55
C ILE A 69 -12.10 -12.02 10.39
N GLU A 70 -12.34 -10.73 10.16
CA GLU A 70 -13.17 -10.26 9.05
C GLU A 70 -12.57 -10.63 7.69
N GLN A 71 -11.26 -10.49 7.54
CA GLN A 71 -10.54 -10.88 6.31
C GLN A 71 -10.64 -12.38 6.06
N LEU A 72 -10.48 -13.22 7.09
CA LEU A 72 -10.61 -14.67 7.00
C LEU A 72 -12.03 -15.08 6.58
N LYS A 73 -13.05 -14.46 7.19
CA LYS A 73 -14.46 -14.67 6.81
C LYS A 73 -14.74 -14.29 5.37
N SER A 74 -14.22 -13.15 4.93
CA SER A 74 -14.37 -12.68 3.53
C SER A 74 -13.69 -13.62 2.53
N ALA A 75 -12.64 -14.33 2.95
CA ALA A 75 -11.99 -15.38 2.18
C ALA A 75 -12.72 -16.73 2.24
N GLY A 76 -13.90 -16.81 2.85
CA GLY A 76 -14.70 -18.03 2.97
C GLY A 76 -14.20 -19.02 4.02
N ILE A 77 -13.28 -18.61 4.89
CA ILE A 77 -12.75 -19.47 5.96
C ILE A 77 -13.75 -19.48 7.11
N SER A 78 -14.48 -20.58 7.25
CA SER A 78 -15.38 -20.86 8.37
C SER A 78 -14.75 -21.83 9.35
N GLY A 79 -14.75 -21.51 10.65
CA GLY A 79 -14.19 -22.36 11.71
C GLY A 79 -12.73 -22.03 12.02
N THR A 80 -11.88 -23.06 12.13
CA THR A 80 -10.46 -22.91 12.50
C THR A 80 -9.62 -22.50 11.29
N ALA A 81 -8.96 -21.35 11.37
CA ALA A 81 -7.97 -20.93 10.38
C ALA A 81 -6.60 -21.56 10.66
N SER A 82 -5.86 -21.91 9.61
CA SER A 82 -4.45 -22.29 9.73
C SER A 82 -3.58 -21.07 10.01
N GLN A 83 -2.38 -21.30 10.54
CA GLN A 83 -1.39 -20.24 10.76
C GLN A 83 -1.11 -19.45 9.46
N GLN A 84 -0.86 -20.15 8.35
CA GLN A 84 -0.61 -19.53 7.03
C GLN A 84 -1.78 -18.63 6.57
N GLN A 85 -3.03 -19.02 6.87
CA GLN A 85 -4.20 -18.20 6.53
C GLN A 85 -4.23 -16.90 7.36
N VAL A 86 -3.88 -16.98 8.65
CA VAL A 86 -3.77 -15.80 9.54
C VAL A 86 -2.63 -14.88 9.08
N GLU A 87 -1.47 -15.43 8.74
CA GLU A 87 -0.34 -14.67 8.19
C GLU A 87 -0.72 -13.95 6.89
N THR A 88 -1.36 -14.67 5.97
CA THR A 88 -1.85 -14.09 4.70
C THR A 88 -2.84 -12.97 4.96
N ALA A 89 -3.75 -13.13 5.93
CA ALA A 89 -4.70 -12.09 6.31
C ALA A 89 -3.98 -10.84 6.87
N LEU A 90 -2.95 -11.02 7.70
CA LEU A 90 -2.13 -9.93 8.22
C LEU A 90 -1.39 -9.18 7.10
N TRP A 91 -0.68 -9.88 6.21
CA TRP A 91 0.01 -9.23 5.07
C TRP A 91 -0.96 -8.57 4.09
N THR A 92 -2.18 -9.07 3.99
CA THR A 92 -3.22 -8.45 3.17
C THR A 92 -3.72 -7.16 3.78
N ARG A 93 -4.01 -7.15 5.08
CA ARG A 93 -4.60 -6.00 5.76
C ARG A 93 -3.58 -4.95 6.17
N PHE A 94 -2.33 -5.32 6.39
CA PHE A 94 -1.28 -4.44 6.92
C PHE A 94 0.04 -4.50 6.13
N PRO A 95 0.03 -4.46 4.78
CA PRO A 95 1.26 -4.44 4.02
C PRO A 95 2.05 -3.15 4.27
N CYS A 96 3.38 -3.22 4.14
CA CYS A 96 4.17 -2.00 4.02
C CYS A 96 3.97 -1.33 2.65
N PRO A 97 3.98 0.01 2.58
CA PRO A 97 4.24 0.93 3.69
C PRO A 97 2.96 1.34 4.46
N PHE A 98 1.77 1.06 3.93
CA PHE A 98 0.48 1.24 4.58
C PHE A 98 -0.61 0.33 3.99
N SER A 99 -1.75 0.23 4.68
CA SER A 99 -2.89 -0.59 4.25
C SER A 99 -3.63 -0.03 3.03
N PRO A 100 -3.91 -0.84 1.98
CA PRO A 100 -4.72 -0.42 0.84
C PRO A 100 -6.23 -0.38 1.13
N TYR A 101 -6.68 -0.91 2.28
CA TYR A 101 -8.11 -0.98 2.62
C TYR A 101 -8.64 0.36 3.13
N ARG A 102 -8.77 1.29 2.18
CA ARG A 102 -9.13 2.68 2.40
C ARG A 102 -10.23 3.10 1.44
N ALA A 103 -11.04 4.08 1.84
CA ALA A 103 -12.17 4.54 1.02
C ALA A 103 -11.73 5.38 -0.20
N GLU A 104 -10.46 5.71 -0.33
CA GLU A 104 -9.88 6.42 -1.47
C GLU A 104 -9.33 5.45 -2.55
N LEU A 105 -9.20 4.17 -2.23
CA LEU A 105 -8.60 3.16 -3.10
C LEU A 105 -9.65 2.13 -3.51
N LEU A 106 -9.71 1.84 -4.81
CA LEU A 106 -10.50 0.73 -5.34
C LEU A 106 -9.59 -0.22 -6.12
N PRO A 107 -9.89 -1.53 -6.15
CA PRO A 107 -9.22 -2.46 -7.07
C PRO A 107 -9.22 -1.88 -8.50
N ALA A 108 -8.04 -1.80 -9.12
CA ALA A 108 -7.92 -1.22 -10.45
C ALA A 108 -8.57 -2.13 -11.51
N THR A 109 -9.20 -1.54 -12.53
CA THR A 109 -9.61 -2.25 -13.74
C THR A 109 -8.49 -2.21 -14.79
N ALA A 110 -8.61 -3.01 -15.86
CA ALA A 110 -7.63 -2.99 -16.94
C ALA A 110 -7.50 -1.59 -17.58
N LYS A 111 -8.60 -0.83 -17.67
CA LYS A 111 -8.62 0.53 -18.21
C LYS A 111 -7.90 1.52 -17.30
N ASP A 112 -7.98 1.33 -15.99
CA ASP A 112 -7.25 2.16 -15.03
C ASP A 112 -5.75 1.94 -15.14
N VAL A 113 -5.32 0.69 -15.42
CA VAL A 113 -3.92 0.30 -15.56
C VAL A 113 -3.31 0.72 -16.90
N GLU A 114 -4.07 0.68 -18.00
CA GLU A 114 -3.57 1.04 -19.33
C GLU A 114 -3.04 2.48 -19.40
N GLY A 115 -1.75 2.62 -19.73
CA GLY A 115 -1.07 3.90 -19.77
C GLY A 115 0.43 3.80 -19.49
N VAL A 116 1.08 4.95 -19.38
CA VAL A 116 2.48 5.06 -18.96
C VAL A 116 2.52 5.77 -17.62
N TRP A 117 3.28 5.19 -16.68
CA TRP A 117 3.27 5.56 -15.28
C TRP A 117 4.69 5.77 -14.78
N LEU A 118 4.90 6.88 -14.09
CA LEU A 118 6.14 7.22 -13.42
C LEU A 118 6.05 6.76 -11.96
N PHE A 119 7.07 6.07 -11.46
CA PHE A 119 7.27 5.91 -10.02
C PHE A 119 8.12 7.09 -9.53
N PRO A 120 7.51 8.15 -8.97
CA PRO A 120 8.21 9.39 -8.66
C PRO A 120 9.29 9.19 -7.60
N TYR A 121 10.31 10.03 -7.66
CA TYR A 121 11.47 9.97 -6.78
C TYR A 121 11.08 10.01 -5.29
N GLU A 122 10.11 10.85 -4.94
CA GLU A 122 9.61 11.03 -3.56
C GLU A 122 8.99 9.75 -2.99
N SER A 123 8.55 8.83 -3.86
CA SER A 123 7.95 7.56 -3.46
C SER A 123 8.94 6.39 -3.46
N GLN A 124 10.12 6.54 -4.07
CA GLN A 124 11.16 5.51 -4.11
C GLN A 124 11.62 5.02 -2.72
N PRO A 125 11.78 5.88 -1.68
CA PRO A 125 12.15 5.42 -0.34
C PRO A 125 11.16 4.44 0.28
N TYR A 126 9.90 4.48 -0.18
CA TYR A 126 8.82 3.62 0.30
C TYR A 126 8.64 2.36 -0.56
N ARG A 127 9.50 2.12 -1.57
CA ARG A 127 9.44 0.91 -2.41
C ARG A 127 9.44 -0.35 -1.55
N PHE A 128 10.25 -0.37 -0.51
CA PHE A 128 10.32 -1.48 0.42
C PHE A 128 9.96 -1.00 1.83
N GLY A 129 9.63 -1.93 2.73
CA GLY A 129 9.52 -1.58 4.14
C GLY A 129 10.82 -0.92 4.65
N PRO A 130 10.75 0.03 5.61
CA PRO A 130 11.91 0.79 6.10
C PRO A 130 13.04 -0.07 6.71
N SER A 131 12.72 -1.28 7.17
CA SER A 131 13.67 -2.26 7.74
C SER A 131 13.87 -3.48 6.83
N SER A 132 13.36 -3.44 5.60
CA SER A 132 13.53 -4.54 4.63
C SER A 132 15.00 -4.68 4.21
N PRO A 133 15.55 -5.90 4.12
CA PRO A 133 16.89 -6.12 3.59
C PRO A 133 17.00 -5.79 2.09
N ARG A 134 15.87 -5.59 1.40
CA ARG A 134 15.82 -5.15 -0.01
C ARG A 134 16.08 -3.65 -0.18
N GLN A 135 16.09 -2.88 0.92
CA GLN A 135 16.45 -1.46 0.86
C GLN A 135 17.87 -1.31 0.27
N PRO A 136 18.07 -0.41 -0.72
CA PRO A 136 19.38 -0.21 -1.32
C PRO A 136 20.35 0.34 -0.27
N SER A 137 21.41 -0.41 0.03
CA SER A 137 22.50 0.03 0.90
C SER A 137 23.49 0.98 0.20
N ASP A 138 23.52 0.93 -1.13
CA ASP A 138 24.36 1.75 -1.99
C ASP A 138 23.50 2.75 -2.79
N PRO A 139 23.65 4.07 -2.56
CA PRO A 139 22.94 5.10 -3.31
C PRO A 139 23.14 5.04 -4.82
N ALA A 140 24.25 4.48 -5.32
CA ALA A 140 24.48 4.31 -6.76
C ALA A 140 23.57 3.24 -7.38
N LYS A 141 23.12 2.27 -6.58
CA LYS A 141 22.20 1.21 -6.99
C LYS A 141 20.73 1.57 -6.72
N ALA A 142 20.48 2.64 -5.98
CA ALA A 142 19.12 3.13 -5.78
C ALA A 142 18.52 3.57 -7.12
N ILE A 143 17.24 3.27 -7.30
CA ILE A 143 16.49 3.65 -8.50
C ILE A 143 16.12 5.13 -8.36
N ALA A 144 16.68 5.97 -9.23
CA ALA A 144 16.38 7.39 -9.28
C ALA A 144 15.03 7.65 -9.94
N CYS A 145 14.75 6.88 -10.99
CA CYS A 145 13.52 6.97 -11.75
C CYS A 145 13.15 5.61 -12.33
N GLU A 146 11.89 5.23 -12.21
CA GLU A 146 11.31 4.09 -12.93
C GLU A 146 10.05 4.55 -13.64
N VAL A 147 9.89 4.13 -14.89
CA VAL A 147 8.67 4.30 -15.67
C VAL A 147 8.21 2.92 -16.12
N VAL A 148 6.90 2.69 -16.08
CA VAL A 148 6.26 1.46 -16.55
C VAL A 148 5.13 1.79 -17.51
N GLY A 149 5.07 1.08 -18.63
CA GLY A 149 4.05 1.22 -19.66
C GLY A 149 3.25 -0.06 -19.77
N TYR A 150 1.96 0.02 -19.44
CA TYR A 150 0.97 -1.03 -19.62
C TYR A 150 0.15 -0.70 -20.87
N TYR A 151 0.44 -1.39 -21.97
CA TYR A 151 -0.20 -1.14 -23.26
C TYR A 151 -1.28 -2.21 -23.55
N PRO A 152 -2.22 -1.90 -24.47
CA PRO A 152 -3.22 -2.87 -24.92
C PRO A 152 -2.60 -4.19 -25.39
N LYS A 153 -3.38 -5.27 -25.31
CA LYS A 153 -2.94 -6.65 -25.61
C LYS A 153 -1.83 -7.16 -24.68
N GLY A 154 -1.69 -6.54 -23.50
CA GLY A 154 -0.79 -7.00 -22.46
C GLY A 154 0.68 -6.67 -22.72
N GLU A 155 1.02 -5.72 -23.59
CA GLU A 155 2.43 -5.30 -23.75
C GLU A 155 2.89 -4.53 -22.51
N LEU A 156 3.97 -5.00 -21.87
CA LEU A 156 4.61 -4.33 -20.73
C LEU A 156 5.98 -3.79 -21.13
N ARG A 157 6.26 -2.52 -20.82
CA ARG A 157 7.58 -1.91 -20.98
C ARG A 157 8.02 -1.23 -19.70
N THR A 158 9.31 -1.30 -19.41
CA THR A 158 9.91 -0.60 -18.27
C THR A 158 11.11 0.22 -18.73
N GLY A 159 11.31 1.35 -18.08
CA GLY A 159 12.50 2.18 -18.20
C GLY A 159 12.98 2.52 -16.80
N MET A 160 14.28 2.46 -16.55
CA MET A 160 14.84 2.68 -15.22
C MET A 160 16.14 3.46 -15.32
N VAL A 161 16.32 4.41 -14.41
CA VAL A 161 17.56 5.15 -14.20
C VAL A 161 18.04 4.91 -12.78
N LEU A 162 19.30 4.51 -12.65
CA LEU A 162 19.95 4.26 -11.37
C LEU A 162 20.71 5.50 -10.89
N GLY A 163 21.01 5.52 -9.58
CA GLY A 163 21.75 6.56 -8.88
C GLY A 163 20.83 7.59 -8.24
N ALA A 164 20.78 7.64 -6.90
CA ALA A 164 19.82 8.40 -6.07
C ALA A 164 19.64 9.91 -6.37
N LYS A 165 20.37 10.50 -7.33
CA LYS A 165 20.27 11.91 -7.72
C LYS A 165 20.30 12.13 -9.24
N SER A 166 20.17 11.07 -10.02
CA SER A 166 20.10 11.17 -11.48
C SER A 166 18.77 11.82 -11.88
N ALA A 167 18.80 12.75 -12.83
CA ALA A 167 17.57 13.34 -13.37
C ALA A 167 16.71 12.26 -14.04
N CYS A 168 15.39 12.30 -13.82
CA CYS A 168 14.49 11.42 -14.53
C CYS A 168 14.24 11.95 -15.96
N PRO A 169 14.57 11.17 -17.02
CA PRO A 169 14.37 11.60 -18.41
C PRO A 169 12.94 11.36 -18.91
N PHE A 170 12.06 10.77 -18.10
CA PHE A 170 10.69 10.41 -18.48
C PHE A 170 9.72 11.49 -17.96
N HIS A 171 9.24 12.34 -18.86
CA HIS A 171 8.32 13.44 -18.54
C HIS A 171 6.94 13.27 -19.19
N LYS A 172 6.85 12.49 -20.26
CA LYS A 172 5.62 12.21 -21.01
C LYS A 172 5.57 10.76 -21.45
N ALA A 173 4.37 10.25 -21.75
CA ALA A 173 4.16 8.87 -22.17
C ALA A 173 5.03 8.50 -23.40
N ALA A 174 5.24 9.47 -24.30
CA ALA A 174 6.04 9.30 -25.51
C ALA A 174 7.51 8.93 -25.23
N ASP A 175 8.06 9.26 -24.06
CA ASP A 175 9.47 9.01 -23.73
C ASP A 175 9.76 7.51 -23.53
N LEU A 176 8.71 6.69 -23.31
CA LEU A 176 8.83 5.23 -23.25
C LEU A 176 8.67 4.55 -24.63
N SER A 177 8.25 5.29 -25.66
CA SER A 177 8.06 4.75 -27.02
C SER A 177 9.30 4.07 -27.60
N PRO A 178 10.55 4.55 -27.38
CA PRO A 178 11.74 3.85 -27.85
C PRO A 178 11.85 2.41 -27.32
N ALA A 179 11.37 2.13 -26.10
CA ALA A 179 11.39 0.78 -25.53
C ALA A 179 10.47 -0.19 -26.31
N ARG A 180 9.42 0.33 -26.96
CA ARG A 180 8.48 -0.47 -27.77
C ARG A 180 9.06 -0.94 -29.10
N LYS A 181 10.18 -0.36 -29.55
CA LYS A 181 10.89 -0.81 -30.76
C LYS A 181 11.60 -2.14 -30.57
N ARG A 182 11.82 -2.58 -29.32
CA ARG A 182 12.44 -3.86 -28.99
C ARG A 182 11.40 -4.98 -28.99
N PRO A 183 11.79 -6.24 -29.26
CA PRO A 183 10.89 -7.38 -29.11
C PRO A 183 10.19 -7.38 -27.74
N GLN A 184 8.93 -7.80 -27.72
CA GLN A 184 8.19 -7.96 -26.48
C GLN A 184 8.64 -9.27 -25.81
N THR A 185 9.23 -9.15 -24.62
CA THR A 185 9.58 -10.31 -23.79
C THR A 185 8.78 -10.39 -22.50
N VAL A 186 8.01 -9.35 -22.18
CA VAL A 186 7.22 -9.24 -20.97
C VAL A 186 5.78 -8.90 -21.33
N SER A 187 4.84 -9.55 -20.66
CA SER A 187 3.41 -9.27 -20.80
C SER A 187 2.74 -9.08 -19.45
N TRP A 188 1.62 -8.35 -19.46
CA TRP A 188 0.76 -8.16 -18.30
C TRP A 188 -0.67 -8.56 -18.60
N SER A 189 -1.41 -8.95 -17.56
CA SER A 189 -2.84 -9.22 -17.61
C SER A 189 -3.48 -8.91 -16.26
N LEU A 190 -4.80 -8.70 -16.26
CA LEU A 190 -5.58 -8.43 -15.06
C LEU A 190 -6.75 -9.44 -14.98
N PRO A 191 -6.48 -10.71 -14.62
CA PRO A 191 -7.48 -11.79 -14.61
C PRO A 191 -8.65 -11.55 -13.65
N ALA A 192 -8.42 -10.77 -12.59
CA ALA A 192 -9.43 -10.29 -11.67
C ALA A 192 -9.11 -8.83 -11.35
N GLU A 193 -10.14 -8.02 -11.09
CA GLU A 193 -9.94 -6.60 -10.73
C GLU A 193 -8.96 -6.47 -9.57
N GLY A 194 -8.02 -5.54 -9.75
CA GLY A 194 -6.93 -5.29 -8.81
C GLY A 194 -5.87 -6.38 -8.68
N ARG A 195 -5.94 -7.53 -9.37
CA ARG A 195 -4.86 -8.53 -9.36
C ARG A 195 -4.18 -8.59 -10.72
N MET A 196 -3.04 -7.93 -10.84
CA MET A 196 -2.23 -7.92 -12.07
C MET A 196 -1.22 -9.05 -12.05
N LYS A 197 -1.09 -9.75 -13.18
CA LYS A 197 -0.06 -10.76 -13.41
C LYS A 197 0.88 -10.31 -14.48
N VAL A 198 2.17 -10.44 -14.24
CA VAL A 198 3.25 -10.18 -15.18
C VAL A 198 3.94 -11.50 -15.51
N ALA A 199 4.13 -11.75 -16.81
CA ALA A 199 4.73 -12.96 -17.35
C ALA A 199 5.86 -12.60 -18.31
N ARG A 200 6.80 -13.53 -18.49
CA ARG A 200 7.95 -13.35 -19.38
C ARG A 200 8.06 -14.51 -20.37
N SER A 201 8.24 -14.19 -21.64
CA SER A 201 8.44 -15.19 -22.69
C SER A 201 9.86 -15.76 -22.70
N ASP A 202 10.82 -15.05 -22.10
CA ASP A 202 12.23 -15.47 -21.96
C ASP A 202 12.51 -16.23 -20.64
N GLY A 203 11.48 -16.53 -19.85
CA GLY A 203 11.60 -17.30 -18.61
C GLY A 203 10.27 -17.93 -18.20
N ALA A 204 10.09 -19.22 -18.52
CA ALA A 204 8.82 -19.94 -18.32
C ALA A 204 8.36 -20.02 -16.85
N GLU A 205 9.28 -19.92 -15.89
CA GLU A 205 8.99 -19.96 -14.45
C GLU A 205 8.84 -18.57 -13.82
N HIS A 206 8.87 -17.49 -14.61
CA HIS A 206 8.69 -16.15 -14.07
C HIS A 206 7.23 -15.94 -13.62
N VAL A 207 7.06 -15.67 -12.32
CA VAL A 207 5.77 -15.36 -11.73
C VAL A 207 5.89 -14.06 -10.95
N GLU A 208 5.17 -13.05 -11.42
CA GLU A 208 5.06 -11.76 -10.76
C GLU A 208 3.59 -11.38 -10.65
N GLU A 209 3.07 -11.23 -9.43
CA GLU A 209 1.67 -10.83 -9.19
C GLU A 209 1.58 -9.62 -8.26
N TRP A 210 0.82 -8.62 -8.69
CA TRP A 210 0.61 -7.36 -7.97
C TRP A 210 -0.85 -7.19 -7.58
N ASP A 211 -1.07 -6.68 -6.36
CA ASP A 211 -2.34 -6.06 -6.01
C ASP A 211 -2.27 -4.58 -6.42
N VAL A 212 -3.13 -4.15 -7.34
CA VAL A 212 -3.15 -2.82 -7.94
C VAL A 212 -4.46 -2.10 -7.61
N PHE A 213 -4.35 -0.87 -7.14
CA PHE A 213 -5.46 -0.04 -6.73
C PHE A 213 -5.45 1.29 -7.49
N ALA A 214 -6.61 1.69 -7.99
CA ALA A 214 -6.84 3.01 -8.53
C ALA A 214 -7.17 4.00 -7.41
N VAL A 215 -6.52 5.16 -7.43
CA VAL A 215 -6.78 6.23 -6.49
C VAL A 215 -7.97 7.04 -6.97
N THR A 216 -9.09 6.95 -6.27
CA THR A 216 -10.34 7.65 -6.63
C THR A 216 -10.44 9.04 -6.02
N ARG A 217 -9.76 9.27 -4.88
CA ARG A 217 -9.71 10.56 -4.18
C ARG A 217 -8.29 10.80 -3.67
N SER A 218 -7.80 12.03 -3.77
CA SER A 218 -6.46 12.37 -3.29
C SER A 218 -6.36 12.26 -1.76
N PHE A 219 -5.20 11.85 -1.26
CA PHE A 219 -4.93 11.76 0.18
C PHE A 219 -3.44 11.91 0.50
N GLN A 220 -3.14 12.12 1.78
CA GLN A 220 -1.78 12.14 2.31
C GLN A 220 -1.46 10.81 3.00
N ALA A 221 -0.27 10.25 2.75
CA ALA A 221 0.25 9.11 3.47
C ALA A 221 1.78 9.16 3.52
N LEU A 222 2.37 9.00 4.71
CA LEU A 222 3.83 8.91 4.88
C LEU A 222 4.60 10.02 4.16
N ASN A 223 4.16 11.28 4.28
CA ASN A 223 4.73 12.46 3.62
C ASN A 223 4.61 12.49 2.08
N MET A 224 3.81 11.60 1.48
CA MET A 224 3.47 11.62 0.07
C MET A 224 2.05 12.14 -0.14
N GLU A 225 1.90 13.05 -1.10
CA GLU A 225 0.60 13.34 -1.72
C GLU A 225 0.33 12.30 -2.81
N ILE A 226 -0.72 11.52 -2.62
CA ILE A 226 -1.20 10.55 -3.60
C ILE A 226 -2.47 11.14 -4.23
N LYS A 227 -2.49 11.33 -5.54
CA LYS A 227 -3.52 12.09 -6.25
C LYS A 227 -4.56 11.18 -6.87
N ALA A 228 -5.78 11.69 -7.01
CA ALA A 228 -6.80 11.02 -7.80
C ALA A 228 -6.30 10.76 -9.24
N GLY A 229 -6.48 9.54 -9.71
CA GLY A 229 -5.97 9.05 -10.99
C GLY A 229 -4.59 8.40 -10.94
N ASP A 230 -3.90 8.44 -9.80
CA ASP A 230 -2.68 7.66 -9.58
C ASP A 230 -3.02 6.17 -9.37
N LEU A 231 -2.01 5.30 -9.46
CA LEU A 231 -2.09 3.90 -9.09
C LEU A 231 -1.21 3.60 -7.88
N ILE A 232 -1.66 2.65 -7.07
CA ILE A 232 -0.84 2.01 -6.03
C ILE A 232 -0.73 0.54 -6.36
N ALA A 233 0.47 -0.01 -6.32
CA ALA A 233 0.70 -1.43 -6.54
C ALA A 233 1.54 -2.03 -5.42
N TYR A 234 1.18 -3.25 -5.01
CA TYR A 234 1.93 -4.05 -4.04
C TYR A 234 2.34 -5.36 -4.70
N LEU A 235 3.62 -5.68 -4.73
CA LEU A 235 4.11 -6.96 -5.23
C LEU A 235 3.85 -8.03 -4.19
N ARG A 236 3.02 -9.00 -4.54
CA ARG A 236 2.55 -10.06 -3.65
C ARG A 236 3.22 -11.37 -3.95
N ARG A 237 3.52 -11.65 -5.21
CA ARG A 237 4.18 -12.88 -5.62
C ARG A 237 5.36 -12.56 -6.52
N ASP A 238 6.50 -13.13 -6.18
CA ASP A 238 7.76 -13.10 -6.92
C ASP A 238 8.49 -14.40 -6.60
N ARG A 239 9.59 -14.68 -7.29
CA ARG A 239 10.51 -15.75 -6.93
C ARG A 239 10.90 -15.62 -5.46
N ASP A 240 10.77 -16.72 -4.72
CA ASP A 240 11.08 -16.83 -3.28
C ASP A 240 10.09 -16.10 -2.34
N ASN A 241 8.89 -15.74 -2.81
CA ASN A 241 7.80 -15.19 -1.98
C ASN A 241 6.50 -15.99 -2.11
N ASP A 242 6.50 -17.19 -1.53
CA ASP A 242 5.39 -18.14 -1.63
C ASP A 242 4.22 -17.83 -0.66
N VAL A 243 4.43 -16.91 0.28
CA VAL A 243 3.47 -16.56 1.33
C VAL A 243 2.59 -15.36 1.00
N ASN A 244 2.67 -14.85 -0.24
CA ASN A 244 1.95 -13.66 -0.70
C ASN A 244 2.21 -12.40 0.15
N ALA A 245 3.35 -12.32 0.83
CA ALA A 245 3.72 -11.13 1.60
C ALA A 245 3.96 -9.97 0.64
N THR A 246 3.63 -8.75 1.05
CA THR A 246 4.08 -7.59 0.29
C THR A 246 5.58 -7.43 0.43
N ILE A 247 6.28 -7.53 -0.70
CA ILE A 247 7.73 -7.36 -0.76
C ILE A 247 8.16 -6.08 -1.47
N GLU A 248 7.28 -5.47 -2.26
CA GLU A 248 7.52 -4.19 -2.96
C GLU A 248 6.21 -3.38 -3.02
N PHE A 249 6.34 -2.06 -2.98
CA PHE A 249 5.30 -1.06 -3.16
C PHE A 249 5.67 -0.11 -4.29
N ARG A 250 4.67 0.30 -5.07
CA ARG A 250 4.81 1.36 -6.06
C ARG A 250 3.65 2.33 -5.92
N HIS A 251 4.00 3.61 -5.89
CA HIS A 251 3.07 4.69 -6.19
C HIS A 251 3.37 5.15 -7.61
N LEU A 252 2.37 5.17 -8.47
CA LEU A 252 2.51 5.32 -9.91
C LEU A 252 1.68 6.51 -10.38
N GLN A 253 2.37 7.53 -10.90
CA GLN A 253 1.78 8.76 -11.42
C GLN A 253 1.63 8.68 -12.92
N ARG A 254 0.45 9.01 -13.44
CA ARG A 254 0.19 8.91 -14.88
C ARG A 254 0.99 9.97 -15.65
N LEU A 255 1.79 9.53 -16.63
CA LEU A 255 2.39 10.42 -17.61
C LEU A 255 1.39 10.73 -18.72
N LYS A 256 1.31 12.01 -19.10
CA LYS A 256 0.47 12.48 -20.20
C LYS A 256 1.17 12.36 -21.55
#